data_AF-A0A1D8UTM4-F1
#
_entry.id   AF-A0A1D8UTM4-F1
#
_cell.length_a   1.000
_cell.length_b   1.000
_cell.length_c   1.000
_cell.angle_alpha   90.00
_cell.angle_beta   90.00
_cell.angle_gamma   90.00
#
_symmetry.space_group_name_H-M   'P 1'
#
loop_
_entity.id
_entity.type
_entity.pdbx_description
1 polymer ?
#
loop_
_entity_poly.entity_id
_entity_poly.type
_entity_poly.pdbx_seq_one_letter_code
_entity_poly.pdbx_strand_id
1 'polypeptide(L)'
;MFKARLLATLFVCSVPFSQAKAADNHQVAAQYGVYTHGIHVLNAVADYRLTDWGYGITTTIHAGGFLSWFLKMELRSTSEGRFENGKVAPIRFQSGGFSRGKNRNVTITYQGDTPTVTELTPPEPDREPVPASELSHSIDTLSAMALLLDTVQRTGHCNGSAMVFDGLRLTAMDAHGPTQSDVPTGSDEIFKGPALKCDFIGQQKAGFMKSSSHLAAMKAPHPGAAWFQDIPGIGLVAVRIEFEHPKLGKMVVVLQDKPRVY
;
A
#
# COMPACT_ATOMS: atom_id res chain seq x y z
N MET A 1 0.01 -82.21 -14.73
CA MET A 1 0.15 -80.88 -15.36
C MET A 1 -0.57 -79.85 -14.51
N PHE A 2 0.17 -79.08 -13.70
CA PHE A 2 -0.36 -78.04 -12.81
C PHE A 2 -0.56 -76.73 -13.58
N LYS A 3 -1.74 -76.09 -13.46
CA LYS A 3 -1.98 -74.73 -13.94
C LYS A 3 -1.97 -73.78 -12.74
N ALA A 4 -0.94 -72.95 -12.64
CA ALA A 4 -0.85 -71.88 -11.65
C ALA A 4 -1.62 -70.64 -12.15
N ARG A 5 -2.50 -70.09 -11.30
CA ARG A 5 -3.14 -68.78 -11.51
C ARG A 5 -2.36 -67.73 -10.71
N LEU A 6 -1.74 -66.78 -11.40
CA LEU A 6 -1.17 -65.57 -10.79
C LEU A 6 -2.30 -64.58 -10.51
N LEU A 7 -2.48 -64.17 -9.25
CA LEU A 7 -3.22 -62.96 -8.89
C LEU A 7 -2.23 -61.81 -8.79
N ALA A 8 -2.36 -60.82 -9.68
CA ALA A 8 -1.65 -59.54 -9.57
C ALA A 8 -2.49 -58.58 -8.71
N THR A 9 -1.94 -58.16 -7.57
CA THR A 9 -2.58 -57.20 -6.66
C THR A 9 -2.08 -55.81 -7.01
N LEU A 10 -2.94 -54.94 -7.55
CA LEU A 10 -2.61 -53.55 -7.85
C LEU A 10 -2.63 -52.72 -6.56
N PHE A 11 -1.47 -52.19 -6.17
CA PHE A 11 -1.30 -51.24 -5.09
C PHE A 11 -1.54 -49.82 -5.65
N VAL A 12 -2.65 -49.20 -5.30
CA VAL A 12 -2.97 -47.82 -5.71
C VAL A 12 -2.28 -46.86 -4.74
N CYS A 13 -1.23 -46.18 -5.19
CA CYS A 13 -0.60 -45.06 -4.47
C CYS A 13 -1.54 -43.85 -4.52
N SER A 14 -2.24 -43.58 -3.41
CA SER A 14 -2.98 -42.34 -3.20
C SER A 14 -2.01 -41.19 -2.89
N VAL A 15 -1.63 -40.44 -3.92
CA VAL A 15 -0.87 -39.18 -3.74
C VAL A 15 -1.82 -38.13 -3.15
N PRO A 16 -1.52 -37.52 -1.99
CA PRO A 16 -2.34 -36.45 -1.46
C PRO A 16 -2.22 -35.24 -2.40
N PHE A 17 -3.33 -34.90 -3.06
CA PHE A 17 -3.46 -33.62 -3.76
C PHE A 17 -3.43 -32.53 -2.70
N SER A 18 -2.30 -31.83 -2.59
CA SER A 18 -2.22 -30.59 -1.83
C SER A 18 -3.12 -29.58 -2.52
N GLN A 19 -4.26 -29.26 -1.92
CA GLN A 19 -5.14 -28.19 -2.41
C GLN A 19 -4.34 -26.88 -2.30
N ALA A 20 -3.90 -26.36 -3.44
CA ALA A 20 -3.47 -24.97 -3.51
C ALA A 20 -4.66 -24.11 -3.03
N LYS A 21 -4.45 -23.28 -2.00
CA LYS A 21 -5.42 -22.22 -1.69
C LYS A 21 -5.64 -21.46 -2.99
N ALA A 22 -6.89 -21.41 -3.46
CA ALA A 22 -7.23 -20.53 -4.57
C ALA A 22 -6.79 -19.12 -4.18
N ALA A 23 -5.93 -18.50 -4.99
CA ALA A 23 -5.56 -17.12 -4.79
C ALA A 23 -6.85 -16.28 -4.85
N ASP A 24 -7.10 -15.50 -3.80
CA ASP A 24 -8.30 -14.69 -3.63
C ASP A 24 -8.22 -13.53 -4.64
N ASN A 25 -8.65 -13.79 -5.87
CA ASN A 25 -8.53 -12.88 -7.02
C ASN A 25 -9.68 -11.86 -7.07
N HIS A 26 -10.17 -11.48 -5.88
CA HIS A 26 -11.33 -10.64 -5.72
C HIS A 26 -10.95 -9.16 -5.78
N GLN A 27 -11.87 -8.36 -6.31
CA GLN A 27 -11.77 -6.91 -6.20
C GLN A 27 -12.26 -6.52 -4.80
N VAL A 28 -11.39 -5.96 -3.98
CA VAL A 28 -11.71 -5.47 -2.63
C VAL A 28 -11.93 -3.96 -2.67
N ALA A 29 -13.00 -3.49 -2.04
CA ALA A 29 -13.25 -2.06 -1.79
C ALA A 29 -13.29 -1.81 -0.28
N ALA A 30 -12.40 -0.95 0.21
CA ALA A 30 -12.24 -0.61 1.62
C ALA A 30 -12.36 0.90 1.85
N GLN A 31 -13.15 1.31 2.85
CA GLN A 31 -13.33 2.72 3.20
C GLN A 31 -12.62 3.06 4.51
N TYR A 32 -11.88 4.16 4.50
CA TYR A 32 -11.04 4.60 5.60
C TYR A 32 -11.39 6.02 6.03
N GLY A 33 -11.39 6.24 7.35
CA GLY A 33 -11.40 7.56 7.96
C GLY A 33 -9.97 7.91 8.35
N VAL A 34 -9.57 9.16 8.11
CA VAL A 34 -8.24 9.67 8.41
C VAL A 34 -8.36 10.74 9.48
N TYR A 35 -7.58 10.58 10.54
CA TYR A 35 -7.58 11.41 11.73
C TYR A 35 -6.21 12.01 11.95
N THR A 36 -6.19 13.21 12.51
CA THR A 36 -4.99 13.85 13.07
C THR A 36 -5.38 14.54 14.35
N HIS A 37 -4.58 14.37 15.41
CA HIS A 37 -4.88 14.92 16.74
C HIS A 37 -6.30 14.59 17.25
N GLY A 38 -6.82 13.39 16.92
CA GLY A 38 -8.17 12.93 17.27
C GLY A 38 -9.30 13.52 16.43
N ILE A 39 -8.99 14.37 15.44
CA ILE A 39 -9.97 15.03 14.58
C ILE A 39 -10.06 14.28 13.26
N HIS A 40 -11.28 13.90 12.84
CA HIS A 40 -11.54 13.34 11.51
C HIS A 40 -11.34 14.41 10.44
N VAL A 41 -10.34 14.23 9.57
CA VAL A 41 -9.96 15.22 8.56
C VAL A 41 -10.20 14.77 7.12
N LEU A 42 -10.06 13.49 6.78
CA LEU A 42 -10.23 13.00 5.40
C LEU A 42 -10.95 11.66 5.39
N ASN A 43 -11.64 11.37 4.29
CA ASN A 43 -12.06 10.02 3.95
C ASN A 43 -11.22 9.51 2.78
N ALA A 44 -10.90 8.22 2.77
CA ALA A 44 -10.22 7.55 1.68
C ALA A 44 -10.96 6.26 1.30
N VAL A 45 -11.14 6.02 0.01
CA VAL A 45 -11.63 4.74 -0.53
C VAL A 45 -10.47 4.09 -1.25
N ALA A 46 -10.23 2.80 -1.02
CA ALA A 46 -9.24 2.00 -1.72
C ALA A 46 -9.92 0.82 -2.39
N ASP A 47 -9.90 0.80 -3.72
CA ASP A 47 -10.36 -0.29 -4.56
C ASP A 47 -9.14 -1.01 -5.12
N TYR A 48 -8.92 -2.27 -4.74
CA TYR A 48 -7.75 -3.01 -5.18
C TYR A 48 -8.04 -4.46 -5.51
N ARG A 49 -7.22 -5.01 -6.40
CA ARG A 49 -7.17 -6.43 -6.70
C ARG A 49 -5.72 -6.88 -6.70
N LEU A 50 -5.41 -7.88 -5.90
CA LEU A 50 -4.10 -8.55 -5.87
C LEU A 50 -4.30 -9.96 -6.42
N THR A 51 -3.42 -10.37 -7.30
CA THR A 51 -3.40 -11.72 -7.88
C THR A 51 -2.02 -12.32 -7.70
N ASP A 52 -1.86 -13.59 -8.06
CA ASP A 52 -0.55 -14.23 -8.00
C ASP A 52 0.49 -13.55 -8.92
N TRP A 53 0.05 -12.87 -9.98
CA TRP A 53 0.91 -12.33 -11.05
C TRP A 53 0.89 -10.81 -11.18
N GLY A 54 -0.03 -10.11 -10.51
CA GLY A 54 -0.09 -8.65 -10.58
C GLY A 54 -1.12 -8.00 -9.68
N TYR A 55 -1.23 -6.69 -9.80
CA TYR A 55 -2.11 -5.87 -8.97
C TYR A 55 -2.67 -4.68 -9.74
N GLY A 56 -3.80 -4.19 -9.25
CA GLY A 56 -4.34 -2.88 -9.59
C GLY A 56 -4.92 -2.25 -8.34
N ILE A 57 -4.62 -0.98 -8.11
CA ILE A 57 -5.12 -0.19 -6.98
C ILE A 57 -5.66 1.13 -7.52
N THR A 58 -6.84 1.53 -7.06
CA THR A 58 -7.37 2.88 -7.15
C THR A 58 -7.63 3.40 -5.75
N THR A 59 -7.23 4.63 -5.46
CA THR A 59 -7.60 5.33 -4.24
C THR A 59 -8.30 6.64 -4.56
N THR A 60 -9.33 6.98 -3.79
CA THR A 60 -9.99 8.29 -3.85
C THR A 60 -10.01 8.90 -2.46
N ILE A 61 -9.45 10.10 -2.31
CA ILE A 61 -9.34 10.81 -1.04
C ILE A 61 -10.10 12.12 -1.17
N HIS A 62 -10.96 12.42 -0.20
CA HIS A 62 -11.69 13.67 -0.14
C HIS A 62 -11.68 14.25 1.28
N ALA A 63 -11.98 15.55 1.40
CA ALA A 63 -12.14 16.20 2.70
C ALA A 63 -13.25 15.50 3.52
N GLY A 64 -12.94 15.16 4.76
CA GLY A 64 -13.83 14.46 5.69
C GLY A 64 -14.26 15.36 6.86
N GLY A 65 -15.19 14.86 7.67
CA GLY A 65 -15.68 15.56 8.85
C GLY A 65 -16.17 16.99 8.58
N PHE A 66 -15.99 17.88 9.55
CA PHE A 66 -16.36 19.30 9.43
C PHE A 66 -15.46 20.08 8.44
N LEU A 67 -14.26 19.56 8.12
CA LEU A 67 -13.37 20.20 7.13
C LEU A 67 -13.99 20.19 5.74
N SER A 68 -14.87 19.23 5.43
CA SER A 68 -15.59 19.18 4.15
C SER A 68 -16.41 20.44 3.84
N TRP A 69 -16.82 21.23 4.85
CA TRP A 69 -17.54 22.50 4.66
C TRP A 69 -16.65 23.65 4.19
N PHE A 70 -15.35 23.59 4.46
CA PHE A 70 -14.41 24.68 4.22
C PHE A 70 -13.30 24.32 3.24
N LEU A 71 -13.00 23.03 3.08
CA LEU A 71 -11.93 22.52 2.25
C LEU A 71 -12.49 21.77 1.05
N LYS A 72 -12.27 22.32 -0.14
CA LYS A 72 -12.43 21.56 -1.39
C LYS A 72 -11.16 20.76 -1.64
N MET A 73 -11.25 19.45 -1.50
CA MET A 73 -10.17 18.54 -1.85
C MET A 73 -10.75 17.21 -2.34
N GLU A 74 -10.29 16.78 -3.50
CA GLU A 74 -10.59 15.48 -4.09
C GLU A 74 -9.37 15.03 -4.89
N LEU A 75 -8.79 13.90 -4.52
CA LEU A 75 -7.64 13.32 -5.19
C LEU A 75 -7.95 11.86 -5.52
N ARG A 76 -7.72 11.47 -6.77
CA ARG A 76 -7.79 10.10 -7.22
C ARG A 76 -6.41 9.65 -7.64
N SER A 77 -5.98 8.50 -7.14
CA SER A 77 -4.72 7.88 -7.55
C SER A 77 -4.97 6.47 -8.06
N THR A 78 -4.20 6.03 -9.05
CA THR A 78 -4.24 4.69 -9.60
C THR A 78 -2.82 4.15 -9.75
N SER A 79 -2.67 2.84 -9.57
CA SER A 79 -1.42 2.14 -9.84
C SER A 79 -1.71 0.74 -10.33
N GLU A 80 -0.93 0.27 -11.28
CA GLU A 80 -1.01 -1.09 -11.81
C GLU A 80 0.37 -1.63 -12.11
N GLY A 81 0.52 -2.94 -11.98
CA GLY A 81 1.80 -3.61 -12.22
C GLY A 81 1.71 -5.11 -12.06
N ARG A 82 2.89 -5.74 -12.07
CA ARG A 82 3.06 -7.19 -11.99
C ARG A 82 3.86 -7.58 -10.77
N PHE A 83 3.71 -8.83 -10.35
CA PHE A 83 4.63 -9.47 -9.41
C PHE A 83 5.57 -10.38 -10.21
N GLU A 84 6.87 -10.11 -10.14
CA GLU A 84 7.91 -10.85 -10.86
C GLU A 84 8.98 -11.31 -9.85
N ASN A 85 9.15 -12.64 -9.70
CA ASN A 85 10.17 -13.23 -8.82
C ASN A 85 10.13 -12.68 -7.37
N GLY A 86 8.93 -12.48 -6.82
CA GLY A 86 8.73 -11.93 -5.48
C GLY A 86 9.01 -10.43 -5.36
N LYS A 87 9.12 -9.72 -6.49
CA LYS A 87 9.25 -8.25 -6.55
C LYS A 87 8.03 -7.65 -7.22
N VAL A 88 7.77 -6.38 -6.90
CA VAL A 88 6.77 -5.58 -7.61
C VAL A 88 7.42 -4.92 -8.83
N ALA A 89 6.77 -4.99 -9.99
CA ALA A 89 7.17 -4.37 -11.23
C ALA A 89 6.03 -3.45 -11.72
N PRO A 90 6.01 -2.18 -11.28
CA PRO A 90 4.99 -1.22 -11.66
C PRO A 90 5.00 -0.94 -13.16
N ILE A 91 3.84 -0.67 -13.74
CA ILE A 91 3.68 -0.28 -15.15
C ILE A 91 3.35 1.19 -15.24
N ARG A 92 2.40 1.65 -14.41
CA ARG A 92 1.93 3.03 -14.42
C ARG A 92 1.36 3.42 -13.06
N PHE A 93 1.65 4.65 -12.66
CA PHE A 93 1.02 5.34 -11.55
C PHE A 93 0.46 6.67 -12.03
N GLN A 94 -0.73 7.02 -11.56
CA GLN A 94 -1.33 8.33 -11.77
C GLN A 94 -1.89 8.85 -10.46
N SER A 95 -1.80 10.15 -10.23
CA SER A 95 -2.51 10.81 -9.16
C SER A 95 -2.95 12.19 -9.61
N GLY A 96 -4.22 12.51 -9.44
CA GLY A 96 -4.72 13.81 -9.82
C GLY A 96 -6.05 14.20 -9.18
N GLY A 97 -6.37 15.48 -9.29
CA GLY A 97 -7.58 16.09 -8.74
C GLY A 97 -7.36 17.47 -8.14
N PHE A 98 -8.37 17.98 -7.44
CA PHE A 98 -8.32 19.31 -6.85
C PHE A 98 -7.71 19.27 -5.44
N SER A 99 -6.63 20.01 -5.22
CA SER A 99 -5.99 20.15 -3.91
C SER A 99 -5.25 21.48 -3.82
N ARG A 100 -5.15 22.08 -2.63
CA ARG A 100 -4.48 23.37 -2.39
C ARG A 100 -4.86 24.45 -3.44
N GLY A 101 -6.15 24.55 -3.76
CA GLY A 101 -6.69 25.56 -4.67
C GLY A 101 -6.41 25.36 -6.17
N LYS A 102 -5.82 24.23 -6.59
CA LYS A 102 -5.50 23.96 -8.00
C LYS A 102 -5.79 22.51 -8.37
N ASN A 103 -6.12 22.28 -9.64
CA ASN A 103 -6.04 20.93 -10.21
C ASN A 103 -4.57 20.53 -10.32
N ARG A 104 -4.26 19.33 -9.83
CA ARG A 104 -2.93 18.75 -9.89
C ARG A 104 -3.01 17.38 -10.52
N ASN A 105 -2.01 17.03 -11.32
CA ASN A 105 -1.84 15.72 -11.91
C ASN A 105 -0.36 15.34 -11.88
N VAL A 106 -0.09 14.08 -11.62
CA VAL A 106 1.20 13.44 -11.83
C VAL A 106 0.96 12.08 -12.48
N THR A 107 1.71 11.79 -13.54
CA THR A 107 1.72 10.46 -14.18
C THR A 107 3.16 9.98 -14.22
N ILE A 108 3.38 8.76 -13.73
CA ILE A 108 4.65 8.02 -13.78
C ILE A 108 4.42 6.79 -14.65
N THR A 109 5.28 6.58 -15.64
CA THR A 109 5.33 5.36 -16.44
C THR A 109 6.68 4.69 -16.25
N TYR A 110 6.68 3.36 -16.26
CA TYR A 110 7.89 2.57 -16.02
C TYR A 110 8.40 1.97 -17.32
N GLN A 111 9.69 2.17 -17.60
CA GLN A 111 10.40 1.47 -18.67
C GLN A 111 11.39 0.51 -18.02
N GLY A 112 11.01 -0.77 -17.95
CA GLY A 112 11.65 -1.71 -17.02
C GLY A 112 11.51 -1.18 -15.59
N ASP A 113 12.61 -1.16 -14.84
CA ASP A 113 12.62 -0.74 -13.44
C ASP A 113 12.84 0.76 -13.24
N THR A 114 12.77 1.58 -14.29
CA THR A 114 13.04 3.02 -14.20
C THR A 114 11.77 3.84 -14.41
N PRO A 115 11.31 4.61 -13.39
CA PRO A 115 10.18 5.51 -13.54
C PRO A 115 10.53 6.74 -14.35
N THR A 116 9.58 7.20 -15.15
CA THR A 116 9.62 8.47 -15.88
C THR A 116 8.35 9.26 -15.59
N VAL A 117 8.49 10.51 -15.16
CA VAL A 117 7.35 11.43 -15.01
C VAL A 117 6.94 11.93 -16.39
N THR A 118 5.77 11.51 -16.86
CA THR A 118 5.23 11.89 -18.18
C THR A 118 4.19 13.00 -18.10
N GLU A 119 3.66 13.26 -16.91
CA GLU A 119 2.80 14.40 -16.63
C GLU A 119 3.11 14.95 -15.24
N LEU A 120 3.24 16.27 -15.12
CA LEU A 120 3.33 16.96 -13.84
C LEU A 120 2.72 18.36 -13.98
N THR A 121 1.50 18.51 -13.48
CA THR A 121 0.74 19.76 -13.56
C THR A 121 0.21 20.13 -12.18
N PRO A 122 0.32 21.40 -11.74
CA PRO A 122 1.24 22.40 -12.27
C PRO A 122 2.69 21.97 -12.02
N PRO A 123 3.66 22.56 -12.73
CA PRO A 123 5.07 22.41 -12.37
C PRO A 123 5.32 22.83 -10.91
N GLU A 124 6.24 22.15 -10.22
CA GLU A 124 6.62 22.43 -8.83
C GLU A 124 8.13 22.80 -8.76
N PRO A 125 8.53 23.99 -9.29
CA PRO A 125 9.94 24.40 -9.42
C PRO A 125 10.65 24.71 -8.10
N ASP A 126 9.89 24.86 -7.02
CA ASP A 126 10.39 25.17 -5.68
C ASP A 126 11.00 23.96 -4.96
N ARG A 127 11.09 22.83 -5.66
CA ARG A 127 11.73 21.60 -5.17
C ARG A 127 13.13 21.42 -5.73
N GLU A 128 13.98 20.82 -4.92
CA GLU A 128 15.24 20.23 -5.38
C GLU A 128 14.92 19.09 -6.36
N PRO A 129 15.71 18.93 -7.44
CA PRO A 129 15.51 17.82 -8.36
C PRO A 129 15.79 16.48 -7.66
N VAL A 130 15.08 15.43 -8.07
CA VAL A 130 15.45 14.05 -7.72
C VAL A 130 16.48 13.57 -8.74
N PRO A 131 17.68 13.13 -8.33
CA PRO A 131 18.71 12.65 -9.26
C PRO A 131 18.21 11.44 -10.05
N ALA A 132 18.31 11.49 -11.38
CA ALA A 132 17.87 10.39 -12.25
C ALA A 132 18.60 9.06 -11.94
N SER A 133 19.86 9.14 -11.50
CA SER A 133 20.65 7.98 -11.07
C SER A 133 20.09 7.27 -9.84
N GLU A 134 19.26 7.94 -9.03
CA GLU A 134 18.64 7.38 -7.83
C GLU A 134 17.23 6.82 -8.06
N LEU A 135 16.67 7.00 -9.26
CA LEU A 135 15.31 6.55 -9.58
C LEU A 135 15.24 5.07 -9.98
N SER A 136 16.35 4.47 -10.38
CA SER A 136 16.38 3.07 -10.79
C SER A 136 15.86 2.16 -9.67
N HIS A 137 14.96 1.23 -10.02
CA HIS A 137 14.26 0.31 -9.12
C HIS A 137 13.36 0.97 -8.07
N SER A 138 13.11 2.27 -8.16
CA SER A 138 12.09 2.91 -7.32
C SER A 138 10.69 2.60 -7.83
N ILE A 139 9.72 2.56 -6.92
CA ILE A 139 8.31 2.19 -7.16
C ILE A 139 7.39 3.30 -6.63
N ASP A 140 6.14 3.37 -7.08
CA ASP A 140 5.21 4.37 -6.54
C ASP A 140 4.61 3.96 -5.21
N THR A 141 3.94 4.90 -4.55
CA THR A 141 3.37 4.72 -3.21
C THR A 141 2.34 3.59 -3.15
N LEU A 142 1.48 3.43 -4.17
CA LEU A 142 0.47 2.37 -4.15
C LEU A 142 1.10 1.01 -4.48
N SER A 143 2.09 0.98 -5.37
CA SER A 143 2.90 -0.21 -5.62
C SER A 143 3.65 -0.69 -4.38
N ALA A 144 4.16 0.22 -3.54
CA ALA A 144 4.77 -0.12 -2.26
C ALA A 144 3.75 -0.72 -1.27
N MET A 145 2.52 -0.21 -1.25
CA MET A 145 1.43 -0.78 -0.44
C MET A 145 1.03 -2.18 -0.94
N ALA A 146 0.91 -2.36 -2.27
CA ALA A 146 0.68 -3.68 -2.88
C ALA A 146 1.77 -4.69 -2.49
N LEU A 147 3.05 -4.28 -2.60
CA LEU A 147 4.18 -5.12 -2.23
C LEU A 147 4.13 -5.54 -0.77
N LEU A 148 3.85 -4.61 0.15
CA LEU A 148 3.75 -4.92 1.58
C LEU A 148 2.61 -5.91 1.83
N LEU A 149 1.42 -5.65 1.29
CA LEU A 149 0.26 -6.53 1.48
C LEU A 149 0.50 -7.93 0.91
N ASP A 150 1.02 -8.03 -0.32
CA ASP A 150 1.38 -9.31 -0.95
C ASP A 150 2.43 -10.07 -0.13
N THR A 151 3.46 -9.36 0.37
CA THR A 151 4.51 -9.97 1.21
C THR A 151 3.93 -10.56 2.48
N VAL A 152 3.07 -9.83 3.19
CA VAL A 152 2.45 -10.35 4.43
C VAL A 152 1.51 -11.51 4.12
N GLN A 153 0.72 -11.42 3.04
CA GLN A 153 -0.20 -12.50 2.63
C GLN A 153 0.54 -13.79 2.26
N ARG A 154 1.65 -13.70 1.52
CA ARG A 154 2.39 -14.88 1.04
C ARG A 154 3.35 -15.47 2.07
N THR A 155 4.01 -14.61 2.85
CA THR A 155 5.13 -15.03 3.70
C THR A 155 4.80 -14.98 5.18
N GLY A 156 3.75 -14.27 5.58
CA GLY A 156 3.47 -13.95 6.98
C GLY A 156 4.46 -12.97 7.60
N HIS A 157 5.36 -12.36 6.82
CA HIS A 157 6.39 -11.40 7.26
C HIS A 157 6.18 -10.02 6.62
N CYS A 158 6.70 -8.98 7.25
CA CYS A 158 6.67 -7.61 6.73
C CYS A 158 8.06 -7.09 6.31
N ASN A 159 9.10 -7.90 6.49
CA ASN A 159 10.49 -7.50 6.24
C ASN A 159 10.69 -7.15 4.77
N GLY A 160 11.08 -5.90 4.51
CA GLY A 160 11.36 -5.44 3.16
C GLY A 160 11.85 -4.00 3.15
N SER A 161 12.43 -3.61 2.03
CA SER A 161 12.81 -2.23 1.77
C SER A 161 12.44 -1.85 0.34
N ALA A 162 12.12 -0.58 0.12
CA ALA A 162 11.82 -0.05 -1.20
C ALA A 162 12.20 1.43 -1.28
N MET A 163 12.68 1.85 -2.45
CA MET A 163 12.73 3.25 -2.81
C MET A 163 11.38 3.64 -3.40
N VAL A 164 10.69 4.61 -2.80
CA VAL A 164 9.37 5.07 -3.22
C VAL A 164 9.47 6.43 -3.87
N PHE A 165 9.07 6.52 -5.13
CA PHE A 165 9.03 7.75 -5.92
C PHE A 165 7.60 8.13 -6.27
N ASP A 166 7.17 9.32 -5.87
CA ASP A 166 5.80 9.81 -6.11
C ASP A 166 5.69 10.84 -7.26
N GLY A 167 6.77 10.97 -8.04
CA GLY A 167 6.89 11.94 -9.12
C GLY A 167 7.56 13.26 -8.71
N LEU A 168 7.65 13.54 -7.40
CA LEU A 168 8.27 14.76 -6.86
C LEU A 168 9.29 14.47 -5.76
N ARG A 169 9.16 13.36 -5.04
CA ARG A 169 9.94 13.01 -3.85
C ARG A 169 10.38 11.56 -3.96
N LEU A 170 11.61 11.32 -3.53
CA LEU A 170 12.15 9.98 -3.36
C LEU A 170 12.25 9.68 -1.86
N THR A 171 11.68 8.56 -1.43
CA THR A 171 11.59 8.16 -0.02
C THR A 171 12.10 6.74 0.14
N ALA A 172 13.08 6.52 1.00
CA ALA A 172 13.42 5.16 1.41
C ALA A 172 12.38 4.67 2.42
N MET A 173 11.84 3.48 2.20
CA MET A 173 10.89 2.82 3.07
C MET A 173 11.50 1.50 3.55
N ASP A 174 11.49 1.27 4.86
CA ASP A 174 11.95 0.03 5.48
C ASP A 174 10.83 -0.51 6.38
N ALA A 175 10.41 -1.75 6.17
CA ALA A 175 9.35 -2.41 6.94
C ALA A 175 9.90 -3.64 7.69
N HIS A 176 9.35 -3.91 8.86
CA HIS A 176 9.74 -5.01 9.73
C HIS A 176 8.57 -5.59 10.52
N GLY A 177 8.74 -6.84 10.98
CA GLY A 177 7.71 -7.59 11.70
C GLY A 177 7.15 -8.75 10.85
N PRO A 178 5.94 -9.24 11.16
CA PRO A 178 4.98 -8.64 12.07
C PRO A 178 5.31 -8.95 13.54
N THR A 179 4.76 -8.13 14.43
CA THR A 179 4.52 -8.49 15.83
C THR A 179 3.03 -8.70 16.05
N GLN A 180 2.65 -9.53 17.03
CA GLN A 180 1.26 -9.63 17.45
C GLN A 180 0.94 -8.45 18.37
N SER A 181 -0.10 -7.69 18.05
CA SER A 181 -0.57 -6.55 18.85
C SER A 181 -2.07 -6.38 18.67
N ASP A 182 -2.75 -5.93 19.71
CA ASP A 182 -4.13 -5.46 19.53
C ASP A 182 -4.16 -4.20 18.66
N VAL A 183 -5.24 -4.03 17.90
CA VAL A 183 -5.53 -2.78 17.16
C VAL A 183 -5.72 -1.64 18.18
N PRO A 184 -4.92 -0.55 18.10
CA PRO A 184 -5.08 0.60 18.97
C PRO A 184 -6.46 1.24 18.82
N THR A 185 -6.99 1.75 19.94
CA THR A 185 -8.28 2.47 20.00
C THR A 185 -8.09 3.97 20.14
N GLY A 186 -9.08 4.77 19.75
CA GLY A 186 -9.11 6.23 19.95
C GLY A 186 -9.45 7.05 18.70
N SER A 187 -9.93 6.43 17.62
CA SER A 187 -10.21 7.04 16.31
C SER A 187 -11.30 6.27 15.56
N ASP A 188 -12.47 6.13 16.20
CA ASP A 188 -13.68 5.47 15.66
C ASP A 188 -13.43 4.07 15.05
N GLU A 189 -12.58 3.26 15.70
CA GLU A 189 -12.25 1.91 15.23
C GLU A 189 -13.40 0.94 15.44
N ILE A 190 -13.87 0.34 14.34
CA ILE A 190 -14.86 -0.75 14.38
C ILE A 190 -14.20 -2.13 14.45
N PHE A 191 -12.95 -2.25 13.97
CA PHE A 191 -12.14 -3.46 14.04
C PHE A 191 -11.24 -3.41 15.27
N LYS A 192 -11.33 -4.44 16.12
CA LYS A 192 -10.68 -4.50 17.44
C LYS A 192 -10.01 -5.85 17.67
N GLY A 193 -9.17 -5.91 18.70
CA GLY A 193 -8.50 -7.14 19.14
C GLY A 193 -7.23 -7.44 18.35
N PRO A 194 -6.77 -8.71 18.36
CA PRO A 194 -5.46 -9.08 17.85
C PRO A 194 -5.28 -8.80 16.36
N ALA A 195 -4.11 -8.31 15.98
CA ALA A 195 -3.71 -8.04 14.61
C ALA A 195 -2.21 -8.28 14.40
N LEU A 196 -1.85 -8.52 13.14
CA LEU A 196 -0.46 -8.52 12.69
C LEU A 196 -0.01 -7.08 12.52
N LYS A 197 0.93 -6.62 13.34
CA LYS A 197 1.49 -5.27 13.26
C LYS A 197 2.80 -5.28 12.48
N CYS A 198 2.81 -4.62 11.33
CA CYS A 198 4.02 -4.29 10.59
C CYS A 198 4.47 -2.88 10.96
N ASP A 199 5.68 -2.72 11.50
CA ASP A 199 6.28 -1.42 11.71
C ASP A 199 7.05 -1.01 10.45
N PHE A 200 7.07 0.29 10.13
CA PHE A 200 7.82 0.82 8.99
C PHE A 200 8.44 2.18 9.30
N ILE A 201 9.49 2.51 8.56
CA ILE A 201 10.18 3.79 8.64
C ILE A 201 10.26 4.36 7.24
N GLY A 202 9.77 5.60 7.07
CA GLY A 202 9.92 6.36 5.84
C GLY A 202 10.91 7.50 6.03
N GLN A 203 11.87 7.63 5.12
CA GLN A 203 12.82 8.75 5.12
C GLN A 203 12.93 9.35 3.72
N GLN A 204 12.52 10.61 3.57
CA GLN A 204 12.71 11.31 2.30
C GLN A 204 14.21 11.50 2.03
N LYS A 205 14.65 11.14 0.83
CA LYS A 205 16.06 11.20 0.38
C LYS A 205 16.29 12.32 -0.64
N ALA A 206 15.30 12.65 -1.46
CA ALA A 206 15.39 13.71 -2.45
C ALA A 206 14.04 14.39 -2.70
N GLY A 207 14.02 15.48 -3.49
CA GLY A 207 12.78 16.20 -3.82
C GLY A 207 12.30 17.18 -2.73
N PHE A 208 13.24 17.67 -1.91
CA PHE A 208 12.92 18.57 -0.81
C PHE A 208 12.46 19.94 -1.31
N MET A 209 11.61 20.60 -0.54
CA MET A 209 11.26 22.00 -0.78
C MET A 209 12.45 22.91 -0.41
N LYS A 210 12.94 23.72 -1.37
CA LYS A 210 14.15 24.55 -1.24
C LYS A 210 14.12 25.51 -0.04
N SER A 211 12.95 26.03 0.30
CA SER A 211 12.76 27.08 1.33
C SER A 211 11.86 26.67 2.49
N SER A 212 11.72 25.36 2.75
CA SER A 212 10.84 24.89 3.84
C SER A 212 11.48 25.07 5.21
N SER A 213 10.76 25.71 6.13
CA SER A 213 11.12 25.77 7.56
C SER A 213 11.14 24.40 8.26
N HIS A 214 10.57 23.37 7.63
CA HIS A 214 10.48 22.01 8.17
C HIS A 214 11.51 21.06 7.55
N LEU A 215 12.58 21.57 6.93
CA LEU A 215 13.55 20.76 6.21
C LEU A 215 14.21 19.68 7.07
N ALA A 216 14.59 20.01 8.31
CA ALA A 216 15.15 19.05 9.24
C ALA A 216 14.16 17.92 9.56
N ALA A 217 12.88 18.27 9.81
CA ALA A 217 11.82 17.29 10.04
C ALA A 217 11.62 16.40 8.81
N MET A 218 11.53 16.97 7.60
CA MET A 218 11.35 16.18 6.36
C MET A 218 12.51 15.21 6.07
N LYS A 219 13.73 15.52 6.51
CA LYS A 219 14.91 14.65 6.35
C LYS A 219 15.01 13.56 7.41
N ALA A 220 14.29 13.70 8.51
CA ALA A 220 14.32 12.74 9.60
C ALA A 220 13.61 11.44 9.17
N PRO A 221 14.00 10.29 9.75
CA PRO A 221 13.21 9.08 9.64
C PRO A 221 11.87 9.25 10.37
N HIS A 222 10.79 8.88 9.72
CA HIS A 222 9.44 8.92 10.28
C HIS A 222 8.93 7.50 10.50
N PRO A 223 8.74 7.07 11.76
CA PRO A 223 8.15 5.77 12.04
C PRO A 223 6.65 5.78 11.72
N GLY A 224 6.16 4.59 11.41
CA GLY A 224 4.75 4.28 11.27
C GLY A 224 4.51 2.80 11.52
N ALA A 225 3.24 2.42 11.58
CA ALA A 225 2.81 1.06 11.78
C ALA A 225 1.49 0.79 11.04
N ALA A 226 1.33 -0.42 10.55
CA ALA A 226 0.09 -0.91 9.97
C ALA A 226 -0.35 -2.19 10.69
N TRP A 227 -1.62 -2.26 11.08
CA TRP A 227 -2.23 -3.42 11.70
C TRP A 227 -3.11 -4.12 10.67
N PHE A 228 -2.89 -5.41 10.51
CA PHE A 228 -3.61 -6.26 9.57
C PHE A 228 -4.43 -7.30 10.31
N GLN A 229 -5.67 -7.49 9.88
CA GLN A 229 -6.53 -8.58 10.33
C GLN A 229 -7.01 -9.38 9.12
N ASP A 230 -7.14 -10.69 9.31
CA ASP A 230 -7.77 -11.57 8.32
C ASP A 230 -9.29 -11.48 8.49
N ILE A 231 -9.97 -10.91 7.50
CA ILE A 231 -11.42 -10.69 7.52
C ILE A 231 -12.09 -11.86 6.78
N PRO A 232 -13.00 -12.62 7.42
CA PRO A 232 -13.66 -13.75 6.79
C PRO A 232 -14.35 -13.40 5.47
N GLY A 233 -13.94 -14.11 4.41
CA GLY A 233 -14.43 -13.95 3.04
C GLY A 233 -13.81 -12.79 2.26
N ILE A 234 -12.80 -12.12 2.82
CA ILE A 234 -12.07 -11.00 2.19
C ILE A 234 -10.55 -11.26 2.19
N GLY A 235 -10.05 -11.91 3.25
CA GLY A 235 -8.62 -12.11 3.46
C GLY A 235 -7.98 -11.01 4.30
N LEU A 236 -6.66 -10.91 4.21
CA LEU A 236 -5.87 -9.97 5.01
C LEU A 236 -6.08 -8.52 4.54
N VAL A 237 -6.48 -7.64 5.47
CA VAL A 237 -6.73 -6.22 5.21
C VAL A 237 -6.06 -5.36 6.29
N ALA A 238 -5.50 -4.21 5.89
CA ALA A 238 -5.03 -3.21 6.84
C ALA A 238 -6.24 -2.55 7.54
N VAL A 239 -6.42 -2.80 8.83
CA VAL A 239 -7.55 -2.24 9.60
C VAL A 239 -7.19 -0.90 10.25
N ARG A 240 -5.90 -0.64 10.45
CA ARG A 240 -5.36 0.62 10.96
C ARG A 240 -3.98 0.90 10.40
N ILE A 241 -3.67 2.16 10.11
CA ILE A 241 -2.33 2.65 9.80
C ILE A 241 -2.06 3.89 10.63
N GLU A 242 -0.87 4.00 11.22
CA GLU A 242 -0.38 5.18 11.90
C GLU A 242 0.95 5.61 11.31
N PHE A 243 1.17 6.91 11.15
CA PHE A 243 2.48 7.45 10.72
C PHE A 243 2.64 8.91 11.11
N GLU A 244 3.88 9.36 11.24
CA GLU A 244 4.19 10.78 11.48
C GLU A 244 4.28 11.56 10.16
N HIS A 245 3.45 12.60 10.01
CA HIS A 245 3.54 13.52 8.89
C HIS A 245 4.34 14.78 9.28
N PRO A 246 5.38 15.19 8.52
CA PRO A 246 6.30 16.26 8.92
C PRO A 246 5.66 17.63 9.27
N LYS A 247 4.45 17.88 8.77
CA LYS A 247 3.71 19.13 9.00
C LYS A 247 2.41 18.97 9.80
N LEU A 248 1.87 17.75 9.85
CA LEU A 248 0.55 17.48 10.44
C LEU A 248 0.65 16.64 11.71
N GLY A 249 1.85 16.20 12.09
CA GLY A 249 2.06 15.29 13.21
C GLY A 249 1.49 13.91 12.92
N LYS A 250 1.10 13.21 14.00
CA LYS A 250 0.55 11.86 13.92
C LYS A 250 -0.72 11.83 13.07
N MET A 251 -0.68 10.98 12.06
CA MET A 251 -1.80 10.61 11.20
C MET A 251 -2.27 9.21 11.59
N VAL A 252 -3.58 9.01 11.65
CA VAL A 252 -4.21 7.73 11.94
C VAL A 252 -5.23 7.45 10.84
N VAL A 253 -5.14 6.30 10.19
CA VAL A 253 -6.06 5.84 9.14
C VAL A 253 -6.76 4.60 9.67
N VAL A 254 -8.09 4.58 9.64
CA VAL A 254 -8.90 3.52 10.27
C VAL A 254 -9.95 3.02 9.30
N LEU A 255 -10.05 1.70 9.14
CA LEU A 255 -11.07 1.05 8.33
C LEU A 255 -12.46 1.27 8.96
N GLN A 256 -13.41 1.82 8.20
CA GLN A 256 -14.70 2.32 8.69
C GLN A 256 -15.85 1.33 8.51
N ASP A 257 -15.73 0.39 7.57
CA ASP A 257 -16.73 -0.65 7.32
C ASP A 257 -16.09 -1.98 6.92
N LYS A 258 -16.88 -3.06 6.93
CA LYS A 258 -16.42 -4.33 6.36
C LYS A 258 -16.16 -4.13 4.87
N PRO A 259 -14.95 -4.44 4.35
CA PRO A 259 -14.67 -4.30 2.94
C PRO A 259 -15.63 -5.14 2.10
N ARG A 260 -15.90 -4.66 0.89
CA ARG A 260 -16.74 -5.36 -0.09
C ARG A 260 -15.86 -6.12 -1.06
N VAL A 261 -16.34 -7.26 -1.51
CA VAL A 261 -15.71 -8.08 -2.55
C VAL A 261 -16.64 -8.15 -3.75
N TYR A 262 -16.08 -7.96 -4.93
CA TYR A 262 -16.75 -8.07 -6.23
C TYR A 262 -16.11 -9.17 -7.09
#